data_AF-A0A8K0IA35-F1
#
_entry.id   AF-A0A8K0IA35-F1
#
_cell.length_a   1.000
_cell.length_b   1.000
_cell.length_c   1.000
_cell.angle_alpha   90.00
_cell.angle_beta   90.00
_cell.angle_gamma   90.00
#
_symmetry.space_group_name_H-M   'P 1'
#
loop_
_entity.id
_entity.type
_entity.pdbx_description
1 polymer ?
#
loop_
_entity_poly.entity_id
_entity_poly.type
_entity_poly.pdbx_seq_one_letter_code
_entity_poly.pdbx_strand_id
1 'polypeptide(L)'
;MAGEMSKILIIGGTGYLGKFIVGASARSGHPTFALRFLPSEFGLDVDRIHAAEPASSVFALKAHIRRAIEAEGIPYTIVCCNCFAGYFLPTLAQPEPPKEKVTILGDGNPIGFRMIIGSI
;
A
#
# COMPACT_ATOMS: atom_id res chain seq x y z
N MET A 1 -21.05 -12.46 32.14
CA MET A 1 -21.78 -12.32 30.87
C MET A 1 -20.73 -12.21 29.77
N ALA A 2 -20.68 -13.15 28.84
CA ALA A 2 -19.82 -13.01 27.67
C ALA A 2 -20.41 -11.91 26.78
N GLY A 3 -19.67 -10.82 26.57
CA GLY A 3 -20.11 -9.70 25.74
C GLY A 3 -20.33 -10.13 24.29
N GLU A 4 -21.33 -9.55 23.65
CA GLU A 4 -21.69 -9.87 22.27
C GLU A 4 -20.57 -9.41 21.30
N MET A 5 -20.17 -10.29 20.39
CA MET A 5 -19.04 -10.06 19.48
C MET A 5 -19.50 -9.33 18.21
N SER A 6 -19.02 -8.11 18.00
CA SER A 6 -19.33 -7.34 16.79
C SER A 6 -18.48 -7.79 15.60
N LYS A 7 -19.06 -7.76 14.39
CA LYS A 7 -18.30 -7.92 13.14
C LYS A 7 -17.75 -6.56 12.72
N ILE A 8 -16.44 -6.47 12.51
CA ILE A 8 -15.77 -5.19 12.27
C ILE A 8 -15.16 -5.20 10.86
N LEU A 9 -15.54 -4.24 10.02
CA LEU A 9 -14.91 -3.99 8.72
C LEU A 9 -13.98 -2.78 8.83
N ILE A 10 -12.69 -2.98 8.53
CA ILE A 10 -11.69 -1.91 8.55
C ILE A 10 -11.31 -1.57 7.12
N ILE A 11 -11.66 -0.35 6.70
CA ILE A 11 -11.26 0.19 5.41
C ILE A 11 -9.90 0.89 5.56
N GLY A 12 -8.92 0.52 4.74
CA GLY A 12 -7.58 1.09 4.81
C GLY A 12 -6.75 0.57 5.99
N GLY A 13 -6.93 -0.71 6.36
CA GLY A 13 -6.25 -1.37 7.48
C GLY A 13 -4.71 -1.36 7.44
N THR A 14 -4.11 -0.89 6.36
CA THR A 14 -2.66 -0.78 6.20
C THR A 14 -2.14 0.65 6.23
N GLY A 15 -3.04 1.61 6.44
CA GLY A 15 -2.67 3.00 6.66
C GLY A 15 -2.03 3.17 8.03
N TYR A 16 -1.50 4.37 8.28
CA TYR A 16 -0.85 4.69 9.56
C TYR A 16 -1.73 4.36 10.77
N LEU A 17 -3.02 4.72 10.70
CA LEU A 17 -4.01 4.42 11.74
C LEU A 17 -4.58 3.00 11.61
N GLY A 18 -4.80 2.54 10.39
CA GLY A 18 -5.42 1.25 10.09
C GLY A 18 -4.72 0.07 10.74
N LYS A 19 -3.37 0.06 10.76
CA LYS A 19 -2.59 -1.04 11.36
C LYS A 19 -2.88 -1.24 12.84
N PHE A 20 -3.11 -0.14 13.58
CA PHE A 20 -3.41 -0.20 15.00
C PHE A 20 -4.84 -0.67 15.25
N ILE A 21 -5.78 -0.21 14.43
CA ILE A 21 -7.19 -0.62 14.51
C ILE A 21 -7.34 -2.11 14.19
N VAL A 22 -6.68 -2.59 13.14
CA VAL A 22 -6.67 -4.03 12.78
C VAL A 22 -6.13 -4.86 13.93
N GLY A 23 -4.96 -4.49 14.46
CA GLY A 23 -4.35 -5.23 15.56
C GLY A 23 -5.20 -5.20 16.84
N ALA A 24 -5.81 -4.07 17.18
CA ALA A 24 -6.68 -3.97 18.34
C ALA A 24 -7.95 -4.82 18.19
N SER A 25 -8.59 -4.76 17.02
CA SER A 25 -9.80 -5.52 16.69
C SER A 25 -9.57 -7.03 16.69
N ALA A 26 -8.43 -7.47 16.15
CA ALA A 26 -8.03 -8.87 16.17
C ALA A 26 -7.79 -9.36 17.62
N ARG A 27 -7.04 -8.59 18.41
CA ARG A 27 -6.74 -8.93 19.82
C ARG A 27 -7.96 -8.92 20.74
N SER A 28 -9.00 -8.14 20.44
CA SER A 28 -10.26 -8.19 21.19
C SER A 28 -11.16 -9.36 20.80
N GLY A 29 -10.72 -10.20 19.86
CA GLY A 29 -11.41 -11.42 19.43
C GLY A 29 -12.55 -11.21 18.44
N HIS A 30 -12.88 -9.96 18.10
CA HIS A 30 -13.99 -9.66 17.20
C HIS A 30 -13.72 -10.20 15.78
N PRO A 31 -14.70 -10.85 15.13
CA PRO A 31 -14.60 -11.20 13.72
C PRO A 31 -14.29 -9.95 12.88
N THR A 32 -13.06 -9.87 12.41
CA THR A 32 -12.51 -8.68 11.76
C THR A 32 -12.33 -8.97 10.28
N PHE A 33 -12.74 -8.04 9.44
CA PHE A 33 -12.55 -8.05 7.99
C PHE A 33 -11.74 -6.81 7.64
N ALA A 34 -10.68 -6.96 6.86
CA ALA A 34 -9.84 -5.85 6.44
C ALA A 34 -10.01 -5.62 4.93
N LEU A 35 -10.73 -4.55 4.57
CA LEU A 35 -10.80 -4.09 3.18
C LEU A 35 -9.72 -3.04 2.95
N ARG A 36 -8.69 -3.38 2.20
CA ARG A 36 -7.56 -2.48 1.95
C ARG A 36 -7.90 -1.53 0.79
N PHE A 37 -8.88 -0.62 0.97
CA PHE A 37 -9.35 0.25 -0.11
C PHE A 37 -9.22 1.77 0.16
N LEU A 38 -8.52 2.43 -0.77
CA LEU A 38 -8.40 3.87 -1.10
C LEU A 38 -8.12 4.84 0.07
N PRO A 39 -6.86 5.05 0.53
CA PRO A 39 -5.65 5.36 -0.25
C PRO A 39 -4.41 4.58 0.24
N SER A 40 -4.60 3.49 0.99
CA SER A 40 -3.50 2.86 1.71
C SER A 40 -2.59 1.95 0.87
N GLU A 41 -3.07 1.36 -0.23
CA GLU A 41 -2.22 0.78 -1.27
C GLU A 41 -1.93 1.81 -2.36
N PHE A 42 -1.41 2.98 -1.97
CA PHE A 42 -0.86 3.90 -2.95
C PHE A 42 0.28 3.21 -3.73
N GLY A 43 0.06 2.88 -5.00
CA GLY A 43 1.06 2.22 -5.84
C GLY A 43 0.76 0.76 -6.17
N LEU A 44 1.84 -0.01 -6.28
CA LEU A 44 1.87 -1.28 -6.99
C LEU A 44 1.86 -2.47 -5.99
N ASP A 45 1.64 -3.68 -6.50
CA ASP A 45 1.67 -4.89 -5.67
C ASP A 45 3.06 -5.11 -5.06
N VAL A 46 3.17 -4.96 -3.73
CA VAL A 46 4.45 -5.04 -3.00
C VAL A 46 5.18 -6.38 -3.16
N ASP A 47 4.46 -7.45 -3.50
CA ASP A 47 5.08 -8.77 -3.72
C ASP A 47 5.57 -8.95 -5.18
N ARG A 48 5.23 -8.04 -6.10
CA ARG A 48 5.56 -8.15 -7.53
C ARG A 48 6.48 -7.05 -8.04
N ILE A 49 6.71 -6.01 -7.23
CA ILE A 49 7.54 -4.86 -7.61
C ILE A 49 8.97 -4.98 -7.13
N HIS A 50 9.88 -4.45 -7.95
CA HIS A 50 11.26 -4.16 -7.57
C HIS A 50 11.42 -2.64 -7.56
N ALA A 51 11.29 -2.04 -6.38
CA ALA A 51 11.51 -0.62 -6.17
C ALA A 51 12.87 -0.41 -5.51
N ALA A 52 13.57 0.69 -5.82
CA ALA A 52 14.64 1.15 -4.94
C ALA A 52 14.15 2.27 -4.01
N GLU A 53 15.07 2.73 -3.17
CA GLU A 53 14.82 3.78 -2.21
C GLU A 53 14.48 5.12 -2.89
N PRO A 54 13.59 5.93 -2.27
CA PRO A 54 12.94 5.71 -0.97
C PRO A 54 11.66 4.84 -1.05
N ALA A 55 11.23 4.39 -2.23
CA ALA A 55 9.95 3.71 -2.37
C ALA A 55 9.97 2.29 -1.76
N SER A 56 11.11 1.60 -1.82
CA SER A 56 11.28 0.26 -1.24
C SER A 56 10.95 0.23 0.27
N SER A 57 11.48 1.16 1.07
CA SER A 57 11.16 1.25 2.50
C SER A 57 9.68 1.49 2.78
N VAL A 58 8.99 2.29 1.94
CA VAL A 58 7.53 2.49 2.03
C VAL A 58 6.75 1.20 1.71
N PHE A 59 7.19 0.45 0.70
CA PHE A 59 6.58 -0.83 0.34
C PHE A 59 6.86 -1.93 1.36
N ALA A 60 8.02 -1.93 2.01
CA ALA A 60 8.36 -2.88 3.07
C ALA A 60 7.38 -2.78 4.26
N LEU A 61 7.01 -1.56 4.67
CA LEU A 61 6.01 -1.36 5.72
C LEU A 61 4.64 -1.94 5.32
N LYS A 62 4.25 -1.77 4.05
CA LYS A 62 2.99 -2.31 3.52
C LYS A 62 2.98 -3.83 3.44
N ALA A 63 4.10 -4.43 3.06
CA ALA A 63 4.31 -5.86 3.05
C ALA A 63 4.22 -6.42 4.48
N HIS A 64 4.85 -5.76 5.45
CA HIS A 64 4.78 -6.15 6.85
C HIS A 64 3.33 -6.24 7.38
N ILE A 65 2.49 -5.25 7.06
CA ILE A 65 1.08 -5.28 7.48
C ILE A 65 0.30 -6.40 6.77
N ARG A 66 0.60 -6.68 5.49
CA ARG A 66 0.02 -7.82 4.76
C ARG A 66 0.32 -9.13 5.50
N ARG A 67 1.58 -9.34 5.89
CA ARG A 67 2.00 -10.54 6.65
C ARG A 67 1.36 -10.62 8.03
N ALA A 68 1.16 -9.48 8.70
CA ALA A 68 0.46 -9.45 9.99
C ALA A 68 -1.02 -9.85 9.85
N ILE A 69 -1.71 -9.35 8.83
CA ILE A 69 -3.12 -9.71 8.54
C ILE A 69 -3.24 -11.21 8.23
N GLU A 70 -2.32 -11.75 7.42
CA GLU A 70 -2.25 -13.18 7.11
C GLU A 70 -2.01 -14.05 8.34
N ALA A 71 -1.07 -13.64 9.21
CA ALA A 71 -0.74 -14.37 10.43
C ALA A 71 -1.92 -14.46 11.42
N GLU A 72 -2.79 -13.45 11.44
CA GLU A 72 -4.01 -13.40 12.26
C GLU A 72 -5.20 -14.12 11.59
N GLY A 73 -5.04 -14.66 10.38
CA GLY A 73 -6.11 -15.37 9.67
C GLY A 73 -7.30 -14.47 9.28
N ILE A 74 -7.09 -13.16 9.22
CA ILE A 74 -8.13 -12.17 8.93
C ILE A 74 -8.47 -12.23 7.44
N PRO A 75 -9.74 -12.46 7.04
CA PRO A 75 -10.13 -12.38 5.64
C PRO A 75 -9.90 -10.97 5.09
N TYR A 76 -9.19 -10.86 3.97
CA TYR A 76 -8.83 -9.58 3.36
C TYR A 76 -8.90 -9.62 1.84
N THR A 77 -9.06 -8.44 1.24
CA THR A 77 -8.93 -8.23 -0.20
C THR A 77 -7.86 -7.18 -0.45
N ILE A 78 -6.85 -7.52 -1.25
CA ILE A 78 -5.85 -6.57 -1.74
C ILE A 78 -6.37 -5.98 -3.05
N VAL A 79 -6.40 -4.64 -3.12
CA VAL A 79 -6.64 -3.93 -4.38
C VAL A 79 -5.42 -3.08 -4.70
N CYS A 80 -4.67 -3.48 -5.72
CA CYS A 80 -3.54 -2.72 -6.26
C CYS A 80 -4.06 -1.72 -7.29
N CYS A 81 -4.23 -0.46 -6.89
CA CYS A 81 -4.78 0.59 -7.75
C CYS A 81 -3.73 1.31 -8.62
N ASN A 82 -2.47 0.84 -8.59
CA ASN A 82 -1.35 1.37 -9.36
C ASN A 82 -1.11 2.86 -9.07
N CYS A 83 -0.70 3.62 -10.08
CA CYS A 83 -0.45 5.05 -9.99
C CYS A 83 -1.72 5.83 -10.30
N PHE A 84 -2.18 6.65 -9.36
CA PHE A 84 -3.29 7.55 -9.59
C PHE A 84 -2.94 8.59 -10.64
N ALA A 85 -3.68 8.60 -11.74
CA ALA A 85 -3.51 9.51 -12.86
C ALA A 85 -3.45 10.97 -12.40
N GLY A 86 -4.41 11.41 -11.57
CA GLY A 86 -4.46 12.79 -11.05
C GLY A 86 -3.33 13.17 -10.08
N TYR A 87 -2.57 12.21 -9.55
CA TYR A 87 -1.43 12.49 -8.68
C TYR A 87 -0.10 12.41 -9.45
N PHE A 88 0.11 11.33 -10.20
CA PHE A 88 1.41 11.05 -10.81
C PHE A 88 1.58 11.64 -12.21
N LEU A 89 0.52 11.79 -13.01
CA LEU A 89 0.66 12.34 -14.37
C LEU A 89 1.04 13.83 -14.39
N PRO A 90 0.48 14.71 -13.54
CA PRO A 90 0.82 16.13 -13.57
C PRO A 90 2.30 16.42 -13.30
N THR A 91 2.97 15.56 -12.53
CA THR A 91 4.38 15.75 -12.17
C THR A 91 5.32 14.71 -12.78
N LEU A 92 4.79 13.70 -13.49
CA LEU A 92 5.54 12.52 -13.93
C LEU A 92 6.32 11.86 -12.79
N ALA A 93 5.68 11.74 -11.63
CA ALA A 93 6.28 11.23 -10.38
C ALA A 93 7.46 12.05 -9.83
N GLN A 94 7.58 13.33 -10.19
CA GLN A 94 8.57 14.26 -9.66
C GLN A 94 7.94 15.19 -8.60
N PRO A 95 8.75 15.88 -7.75
CA PRO A 95 8.23 16.80 -6.74
C PRO A 95 7.40 17.95 -7.30
N GLU A 96 7.73 18.41 -8.51
CA GLU A 96 7.01 19.47 -9.22
C GLU A 96 6.80 19.09 -10.69
N PRO A 97 5.79 19.67 -11.37
CA PRO A 97 5.63 19.53 -12.81
C PRO A 97 6.88 19.94 -13.60
N PRO A 98 7.47 19.04 -14.40
CA PRO A 98 8.64 19.36 -15.20
C PRO A 98 8.27 20.39 -16.29
N LYS A 99 9.09 21.42 -16.44
CA LYS A 99 8.89 22.49 -17.45
C LYS A 99 9.73 22.31 -18.71
N GLU A 100 10.93 21.77 -18.56
CA GLU A 100 11.93 21.66 -19.65
C GLU A 100 12.54 20.26 -19.75
N LYS A 101 12.90 19.68 -18.59
CA LYS A 101 13.55 18.36 -18.50
C LYS A 101 12.73 17.44 -17.61
N VAL A 102 12.68 16.17 -18.00
CA VAL A 102 12.08 15.09 -17.21
C VAL A 102 13.19 14.18 -16.70
N THR A 103 13.12 13.81 -15.43
CA THR A 103 13.97 12.76 -14.87
C THR A 103 13.26 11.43 -15.02
N ILE A 104 13.85 10.53 -15.81
CA ILE A 104 13.39 9.15 -15.90
C ILE A 104 14.09 8.36 -14.79
N LEU A 105 13.30 7.80 -13.88
CA LEU A 105 13.82 6.91 -12.86
C LEU A 105 14.06 5.53 -13.50
N GLY A 106 15.29 5.03 -13.40
CA GLY A 106 15.70 3.74 -13.96
C GLY A 106 16.06 3.80 -15.44
N ASP A 107 15.82 2.71 -16.17
CA ASP A 107 16.19 2.57 -17.58
C ASP A 107 15.14 3.13 -18.57
N GLY A 108 13.96 3.52 -18.08
CA GLY A 108 12.90 4.10 -18.89
C GLY A 108 12.16 3.13 -19.81
N ASN A 109 12.39 1.81 -19.72
CA ASN A 109 11.69 0.81 -20.53
C ASN A 109 10.82 -0.16 -19.72
N PRO A 110 9.80 0.33 -18.98
CA PRO A 110 8.96 -0.56 -18.21
C PRO A 110 7.74 -1.04 -19.04
N ILE A 111 7.57 -2.36 -19.13
CA ILE A 111 6.32 -3.01 -19.59
C ILE A 111 5.29 -2.90 -18.44
N GLY A 112 4.44 -1.87 -18.50
CA GLY A 112 3.59 -1.43 -17.37
C GLY A 112 4.34 -0.44 -16.46
N PHE A 113 3.69 0.15 -15.45
CA PHE A 113 4.32 1.13 -14.52
C PHE A 113 5.34 0.42 -13.60
N ARG A 114 6.46 -0.07 -14.14
CA ARG A 114 7.58 -0.61 -13.37
C ARG A 114 8.49 0.57 -13.01
N MET A 115 8.26 1.12 -11.84
CA MET A 115 9.10 2.17 -11.28
C MET A 115 10.43 1.56 -10.83
N ILE A 116 11.42 1.47 -11.73
CA ILE A 116 12.81 1.21 -11.34
C ILE A 116 13.31 2.53 -10.77
N ILE A 117 13.18 2.74 -9.47
CA ILE A 117 13.93 3.82 -8.81
C ILE A 117 15.36 3.28 -8.66
N GLY A 118 16.40 4.10 -8.87
CA GLY A 118 17.79 3.72 -8.60
C GLY A 118 18.80 4.20 -9.66
N SER A 119 19.80 4.95 -9.20
CA SER A 119 20.97 5.44 -9.95
C SER A 119 22.00 4.33 -10.19
N ILE A 120 22.72 4.43 -11.31
CA ILE A 120 24.06 3.84 -11.49
C ILE A 120 25.05 4.60 -10.60
#